data_AF-A0A067P2D3-F1
#
_entry.id   AF-A0A067P2D3-F1
#
_cell.length_a   1.000
_cell.length_b   1.000
_cell.length_c   1.000
_cell.angle_alpha   90.00
_cell.angle_beta   90.00
_cell.angle_gamma   90.00
#
_symmetry.space_group_name_H-M   'P 1'
#
loop_
_entity.id
_entity.type
_entity.pdbx_description
1 polymer ?
#
loop_
_entity_poly.entity_id
_entity_poly.type
_entity_poly.pdbx_seq_one_letter_code
_entity_poly.pdbx_strand_id
1 'polypeptide(L)'
;MAEEVQDTSGIGEAPQTSLDIPEPSILLYIDRLRPPIGTSYFKRDTVTLLDNVAIQKDGQTYANVTWSFNYYLYVTGARPDDPDFPKRGQVYIVFVHTGSIDVKSSAFDTLSLTLTATSEHCTASSQLPETGSGEQVGTSNDYKYLMDFDQTMNMFKNNGNEAMDPPFDARYQQDFIAKDSKQRGTTREKSVEFGASNGWFYKQSVPIYGLSVFQSDSVSGVPYKFSGSATISEGSSTKYSTPDPQPTLSIDLKFD
;
A
#
# COMPACT_ATOMS: atom_id res chain seq x y z
N MET A 1 -3.48 -76.22 -46.74
CA MET A 1 -2.89 -75.54 -45.58
C MET A 1 -3.01 -74.06 -45.86
N ALA A 2 -3.96 -73.40 -45.21
CA ALA A 2 -4.22 -71.98 -45.36
C ALA A 2 -3.52 -71.25 -44.21
N GLU A 3 -2.63 -70.32 -44.54
CA GLU A 3 -1.98 -69.43 -43.59
C GLU A 3 -2.95 -68.31 -43.17
N GLU A 4 -3.12 -68.17 -41.86
CA GLU A 4 -3.94 -67.17 -41.21
C GLU A 4 -3.08 -65.92 -40.95
N VAL A 5 -3.45 -64.81 -41.58
CA VAL A 5 -2.77 -63.50 -41.41
C VAL A 5 -3.41 -62.78 -40.23
N GLN A 6 -2.66 -62.66 -39.12
CA GLN A 6 -3.04 -61.81 -37.98
C GLN A 6 -2.64 -60.34 -38.26
N ASP A 7 -3.65 -59.48 -38.32
CA ASP A 7 -3.52 -58.02 -38.40
C ASP A 7 -3.34 -57.46 -36.97
N THR A 8 -2.19 -56.82 -36.71
CA THR A 8 -1.84 -56.16 -35.44
C THR A 8 -1.73 -54.65 -35.62
N SER A 9 -2.85 -54.00 -35.93
CA SER A 9 -2.97 -52.54 -35.92
C SER A 9 -3.40 -52.02 -34.53
N GLY A 10 -2.47 -52.08 -33.57
CA GLY A 10 -2.60 -51.40 -32.29
C GLY A 10 -2.09 -49.96 -32.37
N ILE A 11 -2.96 -49.01 -32.72
CA ILE A 11 -2.65 -47.57 -32.64
C ILE A 11 -2.74 -47.17 -31.17
N GLY A 12 -1.58 -47.03 -30.51
CA GLY A 12 -1.51 -46.48 -29.16
C GLY A 12 -1.92 -45.01 -29.18
N GLU A 13 -3.02 -44.68 -28.52
CA GLU A 13 -3.41 -43.29 -28.25
C GLU A 13 -2.32 -42.63 -27.40
N ALA A 14 -1.71 -41.57 -27.93
CA ALA A 14 -0.78 -40.75 -27.18
C ALA A 14 -1.49 -40.14 -25.97
N PRO A 15 -0.90 -40.17 -24.76
CA PRO A 15 -1.50 -39.54 -23.60
C PRO A 15 -1.72 -38.06 -23.89
N GLN A 16 -2.98 -37.63 -23.90
CA GLN A 16 -3.33 -36.21 -23.94
C GLN A 16 -2.82 -35.58 -22.63
N THR A 17 -1.64 -34.96 -22.68
CA THR A 17 -1.24 -33.99 -21.66
C THR A 17 -2.17 -32.79 -21.81
N SER A 18 -3.20 -32.70 -20.95
CA SER A 18 -3.94 -31.46 -20.80
C SER A 18 -2.91 -30.40 -20.38
N LEU A 19 -2.64 -29.49 -21.29
CA LEU A 19 -2.07 -28.20 -20.93
C LEU A 19 -3.17 -27.53 -20.11
N ASP A 20 -3.11 -27.69 -18.79
CA ASP A 20 -3.90 -26.90 -17.85
C ASP A 20 -3.49 -25.45 -18.07
N ILE A 21 -4.21 -24.76 -18.95
CA ILE A 21 -4.10 -23.32 -19.12
C ILE A 21 -4.67 -22.75 -17.82
N PRO A 22 -3.87 -22.13 -16.94
CA PRO A 22 -4.39 -21.58 -15.71
C PRO A 22 -5.48 -20.56 -16.05
N GLU A 23 -6.66 -20.74 -15.47
CA GLU A 23 -7.75 -19.77 -15.63
C GLU A 23 -7.25 -18.37 -15.23
N PRO A 24 -7.67 -17.30 -15.93
CA PRO A 24 -7.27 -15.95 -15.59
C PRO A 24 -7.72 -15.63 -14.16
N SER A 25 -6.76 -15.57 -13.24
CA SER A 25 -7.04 -15.22 -11.85
C SER A 25 -7.59 -13.79 -11.80
N ILE A 26 -8.87 -13.65 -11.46
CA ILE A 26 -9.49 -12.35 -11.24
C ILE A 26 -8.79 -11.72 -10.03
N LEU A 27 -8.18 -10.55 -10.22
CA LEU A 27 -7.57 -9.80 -9.12
C LEU A 27 -8.66 -9.33 -8.16
N LEU A 28 -8.50 -9.64 -6.87
CA LEU A 28 -9.43 -9.28 -5.82
C LEU A 28 -9.25 -7.80 -5.40
N TYR A 29 -10.37 -7.09 -5.22
CA TYR A 29 -10.38 -5.75 -4.63
C TYR A 29 -11.57 -5.59 -3.67
N ILE A 30 -11.28 -5.23 -2.42
CA ILE A 30 -12.24 -4.94 -1.36
C ILE A 30 -11.80 -3.64 -0.67
N ASP A 31 -12.66 -2.63 -0.67
CA ASP A 31 -12.50 -1.43 0.17
C ASP A 31 -13.73 -1.29 1.08
N ARG A 32 -13.57 -1.63 2.35
CA ARG A 32 -14.53 -1.45 3.45
C ARG A 32 -13.89 -0.61 4.55
N LEU A 33 -13.22 0.48 4.18
CA LEU A 33 -12.62 1.44 5.11
C LEU A 33 -13.58 2.59 5.49
N ARG A 34 -14.80 2.62 4.94
CA ARG A 34 -15.80 3.63 5.33
C ARG A 34 -16.79 3.03 6.33
N PRO A 35 -16.91 3.58 7.54
CA PRO A 35 -17.92 3.14 8.48
C PRO A 35 -19.32 3.58 8.01
N PRO A 36 -20.40 3.03 8.59
CA PRO A 36 -21.76 3.43 8.28
C PRO A 36 -22.00 4.94 8.42
N ILE A 37 -22.97 5.46 7.67
CA ILE A 37 -23.39 6.86 7.77
C ILE A 37 -23.85 7.16 9.21
N GLY A 38 -23.48 8.33 9.74
CA GLY A 38 -23.78 8.74 11.12
C GLY A 38 -22.72 8.34 12.15
N THR A 39 -21.65 7.68 11.72
CA THR A 39 -20.47 7.42 12.56
C THR A 39 -19.81 8.73 12.97
N SER A 40 -19.57 8.91 14.27
CA SER A 40 -18.89 10.06 14.84
C SER A 40 -17.37 9.88 14.79
N TYR A 41 -16.63 10.99 14.76
CA TYR A 41 -15.16 11.01 14.84
C TYR A 41 -14.44 10.23 13.72
N PHE A 42 -15.04 10.22 12.53
CA PHE A 42 -14.46 9.65 11.32
C PHE A 42 -14.19 10.75 10.30
N LYS A 43 -13.05 10.67 9.62
CA LYS A 43 -12.72 11.55 8.48
C LYS A 43 -12.09 10.75 7.36
N ARG A 44 -12.43 11.10 6.12
CA ARG A 44 -11.79 10.60 4.91
C ARG A 44 -11.52 11.74 3.96
N ASP A 45 -10.36 11.71 3.32
CA ASP A 45 -10.03 12.63 2.23
C ASP A 45 -9.03 11.99 1.26
N THR A 46 -8.85 12.64 0.11
CA THR A 46 -7.87 12.26 -0.90
C THR A 46 -6.85 13.37 -1.06
N VAL A 47 -5.56 13.01 -1.02
CA VAL A 47 -4.46 13.97 -1.10
C VAL A 47 -3.46 13.50 -2.14
N THR A 48 -3.02 14.42 -3.01
CA THR A 48 -1.83 14.24 -3.84
C THR A 48 -0.67 14.93 -3.15
N LEU A 49 0.30 14.15 -2.66
CA LEU A 49 1.44 14.67 -1.91
C LEU A 49 2.60 15.05 -2.83
N LEU A 50 2.78 14.31 -3.93
CA LEU A 50 3.70 14.65 -5.01
C LEU A 50 2.92 14.61 -6.33
N ASP A 51 2.97 15.68 -7.10
CA ASP A 51 2.37 15.75 -8.43
C ASP A 51 3.46 15.99 -9.48
N ASN A 52 3.79 14.93 -10.24
CA ASN A 52 4.82 14.95 -11.27
C ASN A 52 6.15 15.63 -10.83
N VAL A 53 6.57 15.38 -9.59
CA VAL A 53 7.77 16.00 -9.01
C VAL A 53 9.02 15.33 -9.60
N ALA A 54 9.88 16.13 -10.20
CA ALA A 54 11.12 15.64 -10.80
C ALA A 54 12.19 15.38 -9.73
N ILE A 55 12.79 14.19 -9.77
CA ILE A 55 14.03 13.87 -9.07
C ILE A 55 15.18 14.20 -10.01
N GLN A 56 15.93 15.26 -9.68
CA GLN A 56 16.95 15.84 -10.54
C GLN A 56 18.33 15.86 -9.88
N LYS A 57 19.38 15.78 -10.70
CA LYS A 57 20.76 16.10 -10.32
C LYS A 57 21.48 16.71 -11.51
N ASP A 58 22.29 17.75 -11.26
CA ASP A 58 23.11 18.43 -12.27
C ASP A 58 22.31 18.86 -13.52
N GLY A 59 21.04 19.25 -13.32
CA GLY A 59 20.12 19.66 -14.39
C GLY A 59 19.49 18.50 -15.18
N GLN A 60 19.85 17.24 -14.89
CA GLN A 60 19.28 16.05 -15.50
C GLN A 60 18.14 15.47 -14.65
N THR A 61 17.02 15.11 -15.28
CA THR A 61 15.87 14.47 -14.62
C THR A 61 15.99 12.95 -14.69
N TYR A 62 16.05 12.29 -13.54
CA TYR A 62 16.18 10.84 -13.44
C TYR A 62 14.81 10.15 -13.38
N ALA A 63 13.87 10.73 -12.65
CA ALA A 63 12.50 10.25 -12.60
C ALA A 63 11.52 11.39 -12.32
N ASN A 64 10.26 11.19 -12.67
CA ASN A 64 9.16 11.98 -12.15
C ASN A 64 8.31 11.12 -11.22
N VAL A 65 7.87 11.69 -10.11
CA VAL A 65 7.10 10.98 -9.10
C VAL A 65 5.72 11.62 -8.97
N THR A 66 4.69 10.80 -9.10
CA THR A 66 3.32 11.15 -8.72
C THR A 66 2.90 10.23 -7.58
N TRP A 67 2.45 10.80 -6.47
CA TRP A 67 2.06 10.04 -5.29
C TRP A 67 0.85 10.68 -4.63
N SER A 68 -0.22 9.90 -4.56
CA SER A 68 -1.46 10.25 -3.89
C SER A 68 -1.86 9.17 -2.89
N PHE A 69 -2.78 9.50 -2.00
CA PHE A 69 -3.41 8.53 -1.13
C PHE A 69 -4.81 8.97 -0.72
N ASN A 70 -5.65 7.98 -0.43
CA ASN A 70 -6.85 8.17 0.38
C ASN A 70 -6.44 7.93 1.84
N TYR A 71 -6.73 8.88 2.73
CA TYR A 71 -6.57 8.64 4.16
C TYR A 71 -7.92 8.47 4.85
N TYR A 72 -7.92 7.63 5.88
CA TYR A 72 -9.06 7.32 6.73
C TYR A 72 -8.63 7.48 8.18
N LEU A 73 -9.26 8.40 8.90
CA LEU A 73 -8.99 8.68 10.30
C LEU A 73 -10.19 8.23 11.14
N TYR A 74 -9.91 7.41 12.16
CA TYR A 74 -10.89 6.88 13.09
C TYR A 74 -10.48 7.20 14.52
N VAL A 75 -11.41 7.73 15.33
CA VAL A 75 -11.26 7.74 16.79
C VAL A 75 -12.08 6.60 17.38
N THR A 76 -11.44 5.77 18.22
CA THR A 76 -12.01 4.51 18.70
C THR A 76 -11.83 4.37 20.21
N GLY A 77 -12.66 3.52 20.84
CA GLY A 77 -12.52 3.09 22.23
C GLY A 77 -13.01 4.11 23.27
N ALA A 78 -12.54 5.35 23.22
CA ALA A 78 -12.99 6.46 24.05
C ALA A 78 -13.25 7.72 23.20
N ARG A 79 -14.10 8.62 23.69
CA ARG A 79 -14.37 9.89 23.00
C ARG A 79 -13.17 10.83 23.14
N PRO A 80 -12.93 11.76 22.18
CA PRO A 80 -11.84 12.73 22.27
C PRO A 80 -11.85 13.59 23.55
N ASP A 81 -13.02 13.85 24.11
CA ASP A 81 -13.21 14.64 25.34
C ASP A 81 -13.13 13.82 26.64
N ASP A 82 -12.99 12.49 26.54
CA ASP A 82 -12.93 11.59 27.68
C ASP A 82 -11.55 11.72 28.37
N PRO A 83 -11.49 12.03 29.68
CA PRO A 83 -10.22 12.16 30.40
C PRO A 83 -9.41 10.86 30.45
N ASP A 84 -10.05 9.69 30.24
CA ASP A 84 -9.38 8.40 30.13
C ASP A 84 -9.04 8.02 28.67
N PHE A 85 -9.15 8.95 27.70
CA PHE A 85 -8.73 8.70 26.32
C PHE A 85 -7.31 8.12 26.23
N PRO A 86 -6.28 8.62 26.94
CA PRO A 86 -4.94 8.05 26.85
C PRO A 86 -4.82 6.58 27.31
N LYS A 87 -5.84 6.03 27.99
CA LYS A 87 -5.85 4.64 28.48
C LYS A 87 -6.72 3.71 27.66
N ARG A 88 -7.78 4.24 27.03
CA ARG A 88 -8.85 3.46 26.38
C ARG A 88 -9.11 3.88 24.94
N GLY A 89 -8.66 5.06 24.56
CA GLY A 89 -8.84 5.66 23.26
C GLY A 89 -7.67 5.34 22.34
N GLN A 90 -7.98 5.28 21.04
CA GLN A 90 -6.96 5.09 20.02
C GLN A 90 -7.43 5.80 18.75
N VAL A 91 -6.55 6.62 18.18
CA VAL A 91 -6.71 7.15 16.83
C VAL A 91 -5.99 6.22 15.86
N TYR A 92 -6.68 5.81 14.81
CA TYR A 92 -6.13 5.09 13.67
C TYR A 92 -6.12 6.01 12.46
N ILE A 93 -5.00 6.04 11.73
CA ILE A 93 -4.84 6.78 10.48
C ILE A 93 -4.36 5.78 9.43
N VAL A 94 -5.26 5.37 8.53
CA VAL A 94 -4.98 4.41 7.46
C VAL A 94 -4.80 5.18 6.15
N PHE A 95 -3.67 4.99 5.49
CA PHE A 95 -3.37 5.55 4.18
C PHE A 95 -3.40 4.45 3.12
N VAL A 96 -4.23 4.61 2.10
CA VAL A 96 -4.23 3.76 0.89
C VAL A 96 -3.50 4.52 -0.20
N HIS A 97 -2.27 4.13 -0.49
CA HIS A 97 -1.35 4.77 -1.41
C HIS A 97 -1.56 4.33 -2.86
N THR A 98 -1.45 5.28 -3.76
CA THR A 98 -1.37 5.05 -5.20
C THR A 98 -0.39 6.05 -5.79
N GLY A 99 0.59 5.55 -6.52
CA GLY A 99 1.57 6.39 -7.17
C GLY A 99 2.18 5.76 -8.40
N SER A 100 2.96 6.57 -9.12
CA SER A 100 3.80 6.14 -10.21
C SER A 100 5.14 6.84 -10.16
N ILE A 101 6.17 6.13 -10.59
CA ILE A 101 7.49 6.70 -10.79
C ILE A 101 7.88 6.47 -12.25
N ASP A 102 7.96 7.56 -13.00
CA ASP A 102 8.35 7.56 -14.40
C ASP A 102 9.86 7.72 -14.51
N VAL A 103 10.56 6.62 -14.75
CA VAL A 103 12.01 6.60 -14.94
C VAL A 103 12.36 7.24 -16.29
N LYS A 104 13.18 8.29 -16.29
CA LYS A 104 13.53 9.06 -17.51
C LYS A 104 14.93 8.76 -18.02
N SER A 105 15.92 8.70 -17.12
CA SER A 105 17.31 8.51 -17.52
C SER A 105 18.12 7.78 -16.46
N SER A 106 18.96 6.86 -16.91
CA SER A 106 19.78 5.96 -16.10
C SER A 106 18.97 4.93 -15.32
N ALA A 107 19.62 3.80 -15.07
CA ALA A 107 19.04 2.77 -14.25
C ALA A 107 19.45 2.91 -12.80
N PHE A 108 18.58 2.42 -11.94
CA PHE A 108 18.76 2.39 -10.50
C PHE A 108 18.12 1.12 -9.95
N ASP A 109 18.49 0.78 -8.72
CA ASP A 109 18.09 -0.49 -8.10
C ASP A 109 16.82 -0.35 -7.29
N THR A 110 16.61 0.82 -6.67
CA THR A 110 15.52 1.02 -5.71
C THR A 110 14.94 2.42 -5.80
N LEU A 111 13.62 2.46 -5.73
CA LEU A 111 12.77 3.62 -5.56
C LEU A 111 12.05 3.49 -4.24
N SER A 112 12.15 4.51 -3.40
CA SER A 112 11.47 4.54 -2.10
C SER A 112 10.65 5.82 -1.96
N LEU A 113 9.39 5.67 -1.57
CA LEU A 113 8.54 6.70 -1.00
C LEU A 113 8.58 6.55 0.52
N THR A 114 8.72 7.65 1.24
CA THR A 114 8.72 7.65 2.71
C THR A 114 7.62 8.58 3.20
N LEU A 115 6.78 8.09 4.11
CA LEU A 115 5.83 8.91 4.86
C LEU A 115 6.23 8.88 6.33
N THR A 116 6.48 10.05 6.91
CA THR A 116 6.92 10.19 8.30
C THR A 116 5.90 11.00 9.10
N ALA A 117 5.42 10.45 10.21
CA ALA A 117 4.66 11.17 11.20
C ALA A 117 5.58 12.12 11.98
N THR A 118 5.22 13.40 11.97
CA THR A 118 5.97 14.46 12.69
C THR A 118 5.30 14.85 14.01
N SER A 119 4.05 14.43 14.24
CA SER A 119 3.38 14.57 15.54
C SER A 119 3.99 13.60 16.57
N GLU A 120 4.17 14.06 17.82
CA GLU A 120 4.89 13.30 18.85
C GLU A 120 4.25 11.96 19.21
N HIS A 121 2.92 11.94 19.32
CA HIS A 121 2.12 10.79 19.75
C HIS A 121 1.72 9.84 18.61
N CYS A 122 2.26 10.03 17.40
CA CYS A 122 1.88 9.24 16.25
C CYS A 122 3.01 8.27 15.87
N THR A 123 2.69 6.98 15.83
CA THR A 123 3.61 5.91 15.45
C THR A 123 3.08 5.16 14.24
N ALA A 124 3.98 4.62 13.41
CA ALA A 124 3.58 3.71 12.35
C ALA A 124 3.46 2.29 12.92
N SER A 125 2.36 1.61 12.58
CA SER A 125 2.11 0.24 13.03
C SER A 125 2.28 -0.79 11.91
N SER A 126 1.99 -0.42 10.65
CA SER A 126 2.10 -1.36 9.53
C SER A 126 2.32 -0.66 8.17
N GLN A 127 2.93 -1.41 7.25
CA GLN A 127 3.09 -1.09 5.83
C GLN A 127 2.88 -2.36 5.02
N LEU A 128 1.92 -2.34 4.09
CA LEU A 128 1.64 -3.39 3.12
C LEU A 128 1.89 -2.89 1.68
N PRO A 129 2.34 -3.75 0.76
CA PRO A 129 2.89 -5.08 1.04
C PRO A 129 4.23 -4.98 1.78
N GLU A 130 4.57 -5.99 2.56
CA GLU A 130 5.86 -6.05 3.26
C GLU A 130 6.99 -6.42 2.29
N THR A 131 8.21 -5.99 2.60
CA THR A 131 9.39 -6.43 1.82
C THR A 131 9.51 -7.95 1.83
N GLY A 132 9.52 -8.56 0.64
CA GLY A 132 9.66 -10.01 0.50
C GLY A 132 8.33 -10.78 0.45
N SER A 133 7.18 -10.11 0.54
CA SER A 133 5.87 -10.77 0.47
C SER A 133 5.40 -11.11 -0.95
N GLY A 134 6.16 -10.73 -1.97
CA GLY A 134 5.79 -10.94 -3.37
C GLY A 134 6.07 -12.37 -3.83
N GLU A 135 5.09 -13.00 -4.47
CA GLU A 135 5.23 -14.31 -5.10
C GLU A 135 5.53 -14.14 -6.58
N GLN A 136 6.61 -14.73 -7.08
CA GLN A 136 6.92 -14.69 -8.51
C GLN A 136 5.85 -15.46 -9.29
N VAL A 137 5.30 -14.86 -10.34
CA VAL A 137 4.28 -15.48 -11.19
C VAL A 137 4.80 -15.71 -12.60
N GLY A 138 4.67 -16.95 -13.09
CA GLY A 138 5.15 -17.32 -14.42
C GLY A 138 6.68 -17.41 -14.54
N THR A 139 7.18 -17.22 -15.76
CA THR A 139 8.62 -17.23 -16.07
C THR A 139 9.21 -15.83 -16.22
N SER A 140 8.39 -14.79 -16.09
CA SER A 140 8.80 -13.38 -16.10
C SER A 140 9.31 -12.92 -14.73
N ASN A 141 9.82 -11.69 -14.65
CA ASN A 141 10.16 -11.02 -13.39
C ASN A 141 8.93 -10.34 -12.76
N ASP A 142 7.75 -10.93 -12.94
CA ASP A 142 6.50 -10.41 -12.41
C ASP A 142 6.24 -10.99 -11.02
N TYR A 143 5.78 -10.14 -10.11
CA TYR A 143 5.50 -10.52 -8.73
C TYR A 143 4.06 -10.18 -8.37
N LYS A 144 3.32 -11.19 -7.90
CA LYS A 144 1.99 -11.03 -7.33
C LYS A 144 2.10 -10.64 -5.86
N TYR A 145 1.29 -9.67 -5.48
CA TYR A 145 1.16 -9.20 -4.11
C TYR A 145 -0.30 -9.27 -3.68
N LEU A 146 -0.50 -9.54 -2.39
CA LEU A 146 -1.76 -9.37 -1.68
C LEU A 146 -1.52 -8.36 -0.56
N MET A 147 -2.28 -7.27 -0.55
CA MET A 147 -2.45 -6.43 0.63
C MET A 147 -3.74 -6.88 1.31
N ASP A 148 -3.65 -7.38 2.53
CA ASP A 148 -4.81 -7.80 3.33
C ASP A 148 -4.74 -7.13 4.70
N PHE A 149 -5.64 -6.18 4.90
CA PHE A 149 -5.79 -5.42 6.14
C PHE A 149 -7.18 -5.64 6.70
N ASP A 150 -7.26 -6.00 7.98
CA ASP A 150 -8.50 -6.20 8.72
C ASP A 150 -8.32 -5.67 10.15
N GLN A 151 -9.25 -4.83 10.60
CA GLN A 151 -9.25 -4.24 11.92
C GLN A 151 -10.67 -3.95 12.40
N THR A 152 -11.10 -4.63 13.47
CA THR A 152 -12.32 -4.28 14.20
C THR A 152 -12.09 -3.06 15.10
N MET A 153 -13.01 -2.10 15.06
CA MET A 153 -12.91 -0.81 15.75
C MET A 153 -14.19 -0.49 16.53
N ASN A 154 -14.04 -0.20 17.82
CA ASN A 154 -15.13 0.28 18.67
C ASN A 154 -15.37 1.78 18.41
N MET A 155 -16.26 2.08 17.47
CA MET A 155 -16.61 3.44 17.05
C MET A 155 -17.86 3.95 17.76
N PHE A 156 -18.22 5.20 17.47
CA PHE A 156 -19.37 5.88 18.07
C PHE A 156 -20.36 6.39 17.01
N LYS A 157 -21.60 6.60 17.41
CA LYS A 157 -22.67 7.25 16.62
C LYS A 157 -23.38 8.30 17.48
N ASN A 158 -24.33 9.02 16.89
CA ASN A 158 -25.15 10.03 17.58
C ASN A 158 -24.28 11.09 18.30
N ASN A 159 -23.35 11.70 17.56
CA ASN A 159 -22.39 12.69 18.05
C ASN A 159 -21.53 12.18 19.23
N GLY A 160 -21.13 10.91 19.18
CA GLY A 160 -20.32 10.29 20.21
C GLY A 160 -21.09 9.80 21.45
N ASN A 161 -22.41 9.95 21.50
CA ASN A 161 -23.20 9.59 22.69
C ASN A 161 -23.52 8.10 22.80
N GLU A 162 -23.38 7.35 21.71
CA GLU A 162 -23.65 5.91 21.67
C GLU A 162 -22.48 5.16 21.02
N ALA A 163 -22.13 4.01 21.58
CA ALA A 163 -21.23 3.08 20.91
C ALA A 163 -21.92 2.46 19.67
N MET A 164 -21.12 2.12 18.67
CA MET A 164 -21.58 1.30 17.55
C MET A 164 -21.69 -0.16 17.99
N ASP A 165 -22.80 -0.81 17.65
CA ASP A 165 -23.04 -2.23 17.88
C ASP A 165 -23.77 -2.81 16.64
N PRO A 166 -23.13 -3.71 15.88
CA PRO A 166 -21.80 -4.29 16.12
C PRO A 166 -20.66 -3.27 15.93
N PRO A 167 -19.45 -3.54 16.44
CA PRO A 167 -18.25 -2.78 16.12
C PRO A 167 -18.00 -2.68 14.61
N PHE A 168 -17.26 -1.67 14.18
CA PHE A 168 -16.95 -1.48 12.76
C PHE A 168 -15.78 -2.36 12.34
N ASP A 169 -15.99 -3.25 11.37
CA ASP A 169 -14.94 -4.07 10.77
C ASP A 169 -14.33 -3.37 9.55
N ALA A 170 -13.23 -2.64 9.78
CA ALA A 170 -12.49 -1.97 8.72
C ALA A 170 -11.66 -2.99 7.93
N ARG A 171 -11.90 -3.10 6.62
CA ARG A 171 -11.18 -4.06 5.77
C ARG A 171 -10.71 -3.45 4.46
N TYR A 172 -9.50 -3.79 4.05
CA TYR A 172 -8.94 -3.49 2.74
C TYR A 172 -8.22 -4.70 2.19
N GLN A 173 -8.59 -5.12 0.98
CA GLN A 173 -7.94 -6.22 0.29
C GLN A 173 -7.66 -5.83 -1.14
N GLN A 174 -6.43 -6.02 -1.61
CA GLN A 174 -6.06 -5.80 -3.00
C GLN A 174 -5.00 -6.79 -3.46
N ASP A 175 -5.32 -7.55 -4.50
CA ASP A 175 -4.35 -8.30 -5.28
C ASP A 175 -3.85 -7.45 -6.45
N PHE A 176 -2.55 -7.47 -6.71
CA PHE A 176 -1.98 -6.88 -7.91
C PHE A 176 -0.71 -7.59 -8.35
N ILE A 177 -0.33 -7.38 -9.61
CA ILE A 177 0.93 -7.89 -10.17
C ILE A 177 1.82 -6.68 -10.47
N ALA A 178 2.98 -6.63 -9.84
CA ALA A 178 4.04 -5.69 -10.20
C ALA A 178 4.86 -6.31 -11.34
N LYS A 179 4.82 -5.66 -12.50
CA LYS A 179 5.57 -6.13 -13.67
C LYS A 179 7.02 -5.77 -13.57
N ASP A 180 7.90 -6.72 -13.89
CA ASP A 180 9.35 -6.54 -13.92
C ASP A 180 9.91 -5.78 -12.70
N SER A 181 9.33 -5.97 -11.52
CA SER A 181 9.72 -5.26 -10.31
C SER A 181 9.19 -5.93 -9.05
N LYS A 182 9.98 -5.81 -7.98
CA LYS A 182 9.58 -6.20 -6.63
C LYS A 182 9.13 -4.97 -5.86
N GLN A 183 7.90 -4.96 -5.41
CA GLN A 183 7.46 -4.01 -4.41
C GLN A 183 8.03 -4.34 -3.02
N ARG A 184 8.34 -3.30 -2.26
CA ARG A 184 8.91 -3.35 -0.91
C ARG A 184 8.11 -2.44 0.02
N GLY A 185 8.09 -2.81 1.29
CA GLY A 185 7.51 -2.04 2.38
C GLY A 185 8.23 -2.32 3.69
N THR A 186 8.39 -1.30 4.53
CA THR A 186 8.99 -1.42 5.86
C THR A 186 8.38 -0.39 6.80
N THR A 187 8.09 -0.82 8.02
CA THR A 187 7.63 0.04 9.10
C THR A 187 8.79 0.36 10.04
N ARG A 188 8.90 1.63 10.44
CA ARG A 188 9.76 2.11 11.53
C ARG A 188 8.88 2.92 12.50
N GLU A 189 9.38 3.20 13.69
CA GLU A 189 8.59 3.82 14.77
C GLU A 189 7.68 4.98 14.33
N LYS A 190 8.21 5.94 13.54
CA LYS A 190 7.45 7.11 13.07
C LYS A 190 7.29 7.19 11.55
N SER A 191 7.73 6.19 10.81
CA SER A 191 7.75 6.29 9.35
C SER A 191 7.49 4.95 8.71
N VAL A 192 6.85 5.00 7.55
CA VAL A 192 6.81 3.88 6.62
C VAL A 192 7.62 4.23 5.39
N GLU A 193 8.30 3.22 4.85
CA GLU A 193 9.03 3.30 3.59
C GLU A 193 8.49 2.21 2.67
N PHE A 194 8.12 2.58 1.45
CA PHE A 194 7.63 1.62 0.46
C PHE A 194 7.97 2.07 -0.94
N GLY A 195 8.05 1.13 -1.87
CA GLY A 195 8.34 1.46 -3.26
C GLY A 195 8.75 0.25 -4.04
N ALA A 196 9.55 0.43 -5.08
CA ALA A 196 9.88 -0.62 -6.01
C ALA A 196 11.39 -0.86 -6.07
N SER A 197 11.77 -2.10 -6.24
CA SER A 197 13.14 -2.51 -6.48
C SER A 197 13.19 -3.45 -7.67
N ASN A 198 14.22 -3.29 -8.49
CA ASN A 198 14.53 -4.17 -9.59
C ASN A 198 16.04 -4.03 -9.83
N GLY A 199 16.70 -5.06 -10.36
CA GLY A 199 18.10 -4.94 -10.76
C GLY A 199 18.33 -3.93 -11.87
N TRP A 200 17.29 -3.51 -12.63
CA TRP A 200 17.45 -2.51 -13.68
C TRP A 200 16.13 -1.82 -14.10
N PHE A 201 15.80 -0.66 -13.54
CA PHE A 201 14.72 0.18 -14.08
C PHE A 201 15.23 1.07 -15.22
N TYR A 202 14.70 0.97 -16.45
CA TYR A 202 15.09 1.87 -17.54
C TYR A 202 13.88 2.31 -18.37
N LYS A 203 13.68 3.63 -18.49
CA LYS A 203 12.64 4.27 -19.32
C LYS A 203 11.26 3.62 -19.21
N GLN A 204 10.80 3.41 -17.97
CA GLN A 204 9.51 2.79 -17.67
C GLN A 204 8.77 3.53 -16.57
N SER A 205 7.44 3.39 -16.56
CA SER A 205 6.58 3.83 -15.45
C SER A 205 6.37 2.66 -14.50
N VAL A 206 6.76 2.84 -13.25
CA VAL A 206 6.60 1.83 -12.20
C VAL A 206 5.41 2.24 -11.31
N PRO A 207 4.29 1.50 -11.35
CA PRO A 207 3.20 1.75 -10.42
C PRO A 207 3.61 1.34 -9.00
N ILE A 208 3.15 2.08 -8.00
CA ILE A 208 3.38 1.80 -6.58
C ILE A 208 2.03 1.83 -5.87
N TYR A 209 1.66 0.72 -5.24
CA TYR A 209 0.48 0.60 -4.39
C TYR A 209 0.87 0.32 -2.95
N GLY A 210 0.18 0.86 -1.97
CA GLY A 210 0.52 0.54 -0.59
C GLY A 210 -0.63 0.79 0.36
N LEU A 211 -0.58 0.18 1.53
CA LEU A 211 -1.42 0.52 2.65
C LEU A 211 -0.55 0.73 3.87
N SER A 212 -0.69 1.87 4.54
CA SER A 212 0.08 2.19 5.75
C SER A 212 -0.87 2.52 6.88
N VAL A 213 -0.52 2.06 8.08
CA VAL A 213 -1.31 2.31 9.28
C VAL A 213 -0.45 3.06 10.27
N PHE A 214 -0.99 4.17 10.75
CA PHE A 214 -0.45 4.92 11.87
C PHE A 214 -1.46 4.94 13.01
N GLN A 215 -0.94 5.05 14.22
CA GLN A 215 -1.71 5.02 15.45
C GLN A 215 -1.29 6.19 16.36
N SER A 216 -2.24 6.73 17.11
CA SER A 216 -1.97 7.66 18.20
C SER A 216 -2.85 7.41 19.41
N ASP A 217 -2.24 7.31 20.58
CA ASP A 217 -2.90 7.20 21.89
C ASP A 217 -3.40 8.56 22.42
N SER A 218 -3.22 9.64 21.66
CA SER A 218 -3.60 10.98 22.07
C SER A 218 -4.29 11.77 20.96
N VAL A 219 -5.42 12.38 21.29
CA VAL A 219 -6.08 13.39 20.45
C VAL A 219 -5.42 14.78 20.54
N SER A 220 -4.54 15.01 21.52
CA SER A 220 -3.79 16.28 21.61
C SER A 220 -2.79 16.46 20.47
N GLY A 221 -2.48 15.38 19.75
CA GLY A 221 -1.63 15.41 18.55
C GLY A 221 -2.30 16.01 17.31
N VAL A 222 -3.56 16.43 17.40
CA VAL A 222 -4.31 17.07 16.30
C VAL A 222 -3.87 18.53 16.12
N PRO A 223 -3.61 18.98 14.87
CA PRO A 223 -3.60 18.17 13.66
C PRO A 223 -2.41 17.21 13.58
N TYR A 224 -2.67 15.99 13.09
CA TYR A 224 -1.62 15.03 12.82
C TYR A 224 -0.86 15.44 11.57
N LYS A 225 0.45 15.65 11.72
CA LYS A 225 1.29 16.16 10.64
C LYS A 225 2.18 15.07 10.09
N PHE A 226 2.25 14.99 8.77
CA PHE A 226 3.07 14.05 8.04
C PHE A 226 3.96 14.78 7.03
N SER A 227 5.16 14.27 6.81
CA SER A 227 6.05 14.70 5.72
C SER A 227 6.28 13.52 4.77
N GLY A 228 6.21 13.78 3.46
CA GLY A 228 6.52 12.77 2.45
C GLY A 228 7.79 13.10 1.69
N SER A 229 8.55 12.09 1.30
CA SER A 229 9.67 12.24 0.38
C SER A 229 9.74 11.07 -0.60
N ALA A 230 10.43 11.28 -1.72
CA ALA A 230 10.77 10.21 -2.65
C ALA A 230 12.29 10.18 -2.88
N THR A 231 12.86 8.99 -2.97
CA THR A 231 14.29 8.78 -3.16
C THR A 231 14.58 7.69 -4.18
N ILE A 232 15.72 7.85 -4.85
CA ILE A 232 16.31 6.85 -5.75
C ILE A 232 17.64 6.41 -5.14
N SER A 233 17.83 5.10 -5.06
CA SER A 233 19.05 4.49 -4.51
C SER A 233 19.67 3.51 -5.51
N GLU A 234 21.00 3.45 -5.48
CA GLU A 234 21.82 2.48 -6.22
C GLU A 234 22.73 1.81 -5.18
N GLY A 235 22.61 0.48 -5.07
CA GLY A 235 23.13 -0.28 -3.95
C GLY A 235 22.61 0.21 -2.59
N SER A 236 23.52 0.40 -1.64
CA SER A 236 23.22 0.89 -0.28
C SER A 236 23.20 2.42 -0.15
N SER A 237 23.46 3.15 -1.23
CA SER A 237 23.60 4.60 -1.19
C SER A 237 22.42 5.31 -1.85
N THR A 238 21.74 6.17 -1.09
CA THR A 238 20.78 7.13 -1.63
C THR A 238 21.52 8.05 -2.58
N LYS A 239 21.07 8.11 -3.83
CA LYS A 239 21.70 8.94 -4.85
C LYS A 239 20.97 10.27 -5.00
N TYR A 240 19.64 10.22 -5.02
CA TYR A 240 18.81 11.36 -5.37
C TYR A 240 17.54 11.39 -4.51
N SER A 241 17.04 12.58 -4.18
CA SER A 241 15.81 12.78 -3.41
C SER A 241 14.97 13.91 -4.01
N THR A 242 13.70 13.97 -3.63
CA THR A 242 12.84 15.14 -3.88
C THR A 242 13.45 16.41 -3.30
N PRO A 243 13.28 17.58 -3.95
CA PRO A 243 13.81 18.86 -3.46
C PRO A 243 13.26 19.23 -2.08
N ASP A 244 14.06 19.96 -1.30
CA ASP A 244 13.58 20.62 -0.09
C ASP A 244 12.88 21.95 -0.42
N PRO A 245 11.85 22.36 0.35
CA PRO A 245 11.29 21.62 1.49
C PRO A 245 10.41 20.44 1.03
N GLN A 246 10.47 19.35 1.80
CA GLN A 246 9.59 18.21 1.57
C GLN A 246 8.11 18.60 1.73
N PRO A 247 7.20 18.06 0.90
CA PRO A 247 5.78 18.31 1.06
C PRO A 247 5.28 17.79 2.40
N THR A 248 4.39 18.57 3.02
CA THR A 248 3.78 18.25 4.31
C THR A 248 2.27 18.15 4.17
N LEU A 249 1.67 17.24 4.94
CA LEU A 249 0.24 17.07 5.09
C LEU A 249 -0.13 17.32 6.56
N SER A 250 -1.18 18.09 6.77
CA SER A 250 -1.80 18.30 8.09
C SER A 250 -3.20 17.69 8.06
N ILE A 251 -3.47 16.73 8.94
CA ILE A 251 -4.77 16.08 9.07
C ILE A 251 -5.46 16.60 10.32
N ASP A 252 -6.40 17.51 10.12
CA ASP A 252 -7.26 18.01 11.19
C ASP A 252 -8.38 17.01 11.52
N LEU A 253 -8.61 16.80 12.80
CA LEU A 253 -9.86 16.27 13.34
C LEU A 253 -10.80 17.45 13.57
N LYS A 254 -11.83 17.59 12.73
CA LYS A 254 -12.96 18.48 13.00
C LYS A 254 -14.08 17.64 13.57
N PHE A 255 -14.57 18.04 14.73
CA PHE A 255 -15.76 17.48 15.36
C PHE A 255 -16.91 18.41 14.99
N ASP A 256 -17.73 17.98 14.03
CA ASP A 256 -19.01 18.63 13.76
C ASP A 256 -20.08 18.14 14.75
#